data_AF-A0A520JA26-F1
#
_entry.id   AF-A0A520JA26-F1
#
_cell.length_a   1.000
_cell.length_b   1.000
_cell.length_c   1.000
_cell.angle_alpha   90.00
_cell.angle_beta   90.00
_cell.angle_gamma   90.00
#
_symmetry.space_group_name_H-M   'P 1'
#
loop_
_entity.id
_entity.type
_entity.pdbx_description
1 polymer ?
#
loop_
_entity_poly.entity_id
_entity_poly.type
_entity_poly.pdbx_seq_one_letter_code
_entity_poly.pdbx_strand_id
1 'polypeptide(L)' 'RALSSHSLRVGLTQDLFAAGEDGVGIAQALRWSSPSTALRYGRKLAARSNVAARVLSKIRG' A
#
# COMPACT_ATOMS: atom_id res chain seq x y z
N ARG A 1 13.83 3.72 19.45
CA ARG A 1 13.85 3.97 17.98
C ARG A 1 12.90 5.12 17.69
N ALA A 2 13.40 6.23 17.15
CA ALA A 2 12.55 7.39 16.83
C ALA A 2 11.85 7.20 15.48
N LEU A 3 10.61 7.69 15.37
CA LEU A 3 9.89 7.80 14.10
C LEU A 3 10.58 8.84 13.20
N SER A 4 10.87 8.47 11.96
CA SER A 4 11.33 9.41 10.94
C SER A 4 10.17 9.85 10.05
N SER A 5 10.26 11.03 9.44
CA SER A 5 9.27 11.49 8.45
C SER A 5 9.16 10.55 7.25
N HIS A 6 10.21 9.77 6.96
CA HIS A 6 10.14 8.71 5.95
C HIS A 6 9.28 7.54 6.44
N SER A 7 9.54 7.04 7.65
CA SER A 7 8.77 5.93 8.24
C SER A 7 7.29 6.29 8.42
N LEU A 8 6.98 7.53 8.81
CA LEU A 8 5.61 8.03 8.92
C LEU A 8 4.89 8.00 7.56
N ARG A 9 5.53 8.53 6.51
CA ARG A 9 4.95 8.52 5.15
C ARG A 9 4.72 7.11 4.64
N VAL A 10 5.61 6.16 4.93
CA VAL A 10 5.43 4.75 4.55
C VAL A 10 4.23 4.13 5.26
N GLY A 11 4.08 4.35 6.57
CA GLY A 11 2.93 3.85 7.34
C GLY A 11 1.61 4.43 6.82
N LEU A 12 1.53 5.75 6.68
CA LEU A 12 0.32 6.42 6.19
C LEU A 12 -0.04 6.01 4.75
N THR A 13 0.95 5.76 3.90
CA THR A 13 0.70 5.20 2.55
C THR A 13 0.00 3.85 2.63
N GLN A 14 0.41 2.99 3.56
CA GLN A 14 -0.18 1.66 3.75
C GLN A 14 -1.61 1.75 4.26
N ASP A 15 -1.86 2.63 5.22
CA ASP A 15 -3.21 2.84 5.79
C ASP A 15 -4.18 3.37 4.73
N LEU A 16 -3.75 4.31 3.89
CA LEU A 16 -4.58 4.86 2.80
C LEU A 16 -4.88 3.80 1.72
N PHE A 17 -3.91 2.96 1.36
CA PHE A 17 -4.19 1.83 0.47
C PHE A 17 -5.16 0.81 1.11
N ALA A 18 -5.08 0.60 2.42
CA ALA A 18 -6.04 -0.27 3.13
C ALA A 18 -7.46 0.32 3.14
N ALA A 19 -7.56 1.65 3.15
CA ALA A 19 -8.82 2.38 3.04
C ALA A 19 -9.38 2.43 1.60
N GLY A 20 -8.64 1.93 0.60
CA GLY A 20 -9.08 1.88 -0.80
C GLY A 20 -8.70 3.10 -1.64
N GLU A 21 -7.83 3.97 -1.12
CA GLU A 21 -7.37 5.16 -1.84
C GLU A 21 -6.47 4.82 -3.03
N ASP A 22 -6.50 5.67 -4.06
CA ASP A 22 -5.72 5.53 -5.28
C ASP A 22 -4.24 5.92 -5.09
N GLY A 23 -3.34 5.19 -5.75
CA GLY A 23 -1.90 5.41 -5.67
C GLY A 23 -1.42 6.77 -6.22
N VAL A 24 -2.14 7.39 -7.17
CA VAL A 24 -1.80 8.72 -7.69
C VAL A 24 -2.13 9.79 -6.64
N GLY A 25 -3.34 9.75 -6.07
CA GLY A 25 -3.78 10.64 -4.99
C GLY A 25 -2.89 10.53 -3.75
N ILE A 26 -2.57 9.30 -3.33
CA ILE A 26 -1.64 9.06 -2.23
C ILE A 26 -0.25 9.64 -2.54
N ALA A 27 0.26 9.47 -3.75
CA ALA A 27 1.56 10.00 -4.13
C ALA A 27 1.61 11.53 -4.09
N GLN A 28 0.56 12.20 -4.54
CA GLN A 28 0.43 13.64 -4.45
C GLN A 28 0.34 14.11 -2.99
N ALA A 29 -0.57 13.54 -2.20
CA ALA A 29 -0.80 13.94 -0.81
C ALA A 29 0.45 13.74 0.08
N LEU A 30 1.17 12.64 -0.12
CA LEU A 30 2.34 12.29 0.71
C LEU A 30 3.68 12.71 0.09
N ARG A 31 3.63 13.42 -1.05
CA ARG A 31 4.79 13.92 -1.80
C ARG A 31 5.81 12.82 -2.10
N TRP A 32 5.31 11.69 -2.59
CA TRP A 32 6.15 10.69 -3.22
C TRP A 32 6.59 11.20 -4.58
N SER A 33 7.84 10.91 -4.98
CA SER A 33 8.38 11.30 -6.28
C SER A 33 7.62 10.65 -7.45
N SER A 34 6.94 9.53 -7.22
CA SER A 34 6.15 8.85 -8.24
C SER A 34 5.00 8.03 -7.64
N PRO A 35 3.89 7.83 -8.38
CA PRO A 35 2.85 6.87 -8.02
C PRO A 35 3.37 5.44 -7.85
N SER A 36 4.37 5.04 -8.65
CA SER A 36 5.02 3.73 -8.53
C SER A 36 5.71 3.51 -7.18
N THR A 37 6.20 4.58 -6.54
CA THR A 37 6.77 4.52 -5.18
C THR A 37 5.69 4.26 -4.14
N ALA A 38 4.55 4.95 -4.22
CA ALA A 38 3.41 4.69 -3.35
C ALA A 38 2.91 3.24 -3.50
N LEU A 39 2.70 2.78 -4.74
CA LEU A 39 2.25 1.42 -5.04
C LEU A 39 3.21 0.34 -4.51
N ARG A 40 4.52 0.60 -4.42
CA ARG A 40 5.48 -0.34 -3.82
C ARG A 40 5.22 -0.53 -2.32
N TYR A 41 4.88 0.55 -1.60
CA TYR A 41 4.58 0.49 -0.17
C TYR A 41 3.18 -0.11 0.09
N GLY A 42 2.20 0.16 -0.77
CA GLY A 42 0.87 -0.45 -0.73
C GLY A 42 0.85 -1.95 -1.05
N ARG A 43 1.64 -2.41 -2.03
CA ARG A 43 1.74 -3.84 -2.40
C ARG A 43 2.19 -4.75 -1.26
N LYS A 44 3.01 -4.25 -0.32
CA LYS A 44 3.38 -5.00 0.89
C LYS A 44 2.17 -5.31 1.80
N LEU A 45 1.10 -4.52 1.72
CA LEU A 45 -0.14 -4.75 2.45
C LEU A 45 -1.10 -5.64 1.65
N ALA A 46 -1.25 -5.38 0.35
CA ALA A 46 -2.08 -6.21 -0.55
C ALA A 46 -1.62 -7.68 -0.56
N ALA A 47 -0.31 -7.95 -0.47
CA ALA A 47 0.23 -9.31 -0.36
C ALA A 47 -0.15 -10.02 0.95
N ARG A 48 -0.49 -9.29 2.03
CA ARG A 48 -0.96 -9.86 3.31
C ARG A 48 -2.49 -9.96 3.40
N SER A 49 -3.22 -9.09 2.72
CA SER A 49 -4.70 -9.02 2.75
C SER A 49 -5.41 -9.67 1.57
N ASN A 50 -4.71 -10.46 0.75
CA ASN A 50 -5.29 -11.01 -0.49
C ASN A 50 -6.23 -12.20 -0.25
N VAL A 51 -7.34 -11.99 0.46
CA VAL A 51 -8.45 -12.95 0.59
C VAL A 51 -8.90 -13.39 -0.80
N ALA A 52 -8.98 -12.46 -1.76
CA ALA A 52 -9.36 -12.75 -3.14
C ALA A 52 -8.41 -13.73 -3.84
N ALA A 53 -7.08 -13.59 -3.72
CA ALA A 53 -6.14 -14.56 -4.29
C ALA A 53 -6.06 -15.86 -3.52
N ARG A 54 -6.29 -15.85 -2.20
CA ARG A 54 -6.42 -17.08 -1.41
C ARG A 54 -7.66 -17.88 -1.80
N VAL A 55 -8.75 -17.19 -2.12
CA VAL A 55 -9.99 -17.80 -2.63
C VAL A 55 -9.79 -18.25 -4.09
N LEU A 56 -9.20 -17.43 -4.94
CA LEU A 56 -8.93 -17.76 -6.35
C LEU A 56 -7.95 -18.93 -6.48
N SER A 57 -6.96 -19.06 -5.58
CA SER A 57 -6.06 -20.22 -5.57
C SER A 57 -6.74 -21.50 -5.11
N LYS A 58 -7.76 -21.42 -4.23
CA LYS A 58 -8.57 -22.57 -3.79
C LYS A 58 -9.56 -23.04 -4.84
N ILE A 59 -10.02 -22.15 -5.72
CA ILE A 59 -10.96 -22.49 -6.80
C ILE A 59 -10.23 -23.05 -8.03
N ARG A 60 -8.94 -22.73 -8.19
CA ARG A 60 -8.10 -23.18 -9.31
C ARG A 60 -7.28 -24.44 -9.03
N GLY A 61 -7.40 -25.04 -7.85
CA GLY A 61 -6.84 -26.35 -7.50
C GLY A 61 -7.97 -27.34 -7.26
#